data_AF-A0A5N6YN22-F1
#
_entry.id   AF-A0A5N6YN22-F1
#
_cell.length_a   1.000
_cell.length_b   1.000
_cell.length_c   1.000
_cell.angle_alpha   90.00
_cell.angle_beta   90.00
_cell.angle_gamma   90.00
#
_symmetry.space_group_name_H-M   'P 1'
#
loop_
_entity.id
_entity.type
_entity.pdbx_description
1 polymer ?
#
loop_
_entity_poly.entity_id
_entity_poly.type
_entity_poly.pdbx_seq_one_letter_code
_entity_poly.pdbx_strand_id
1 'polypeptide(L)'
;MSSAPSEALSACNLSRSLPERQAIKSNGMFFKPNKDHLLYSQEHYGAAVGEIARMLHRSRMCSSPTQILATLILFCYMESVLGNFRALNCHHDGIGRFIQLHLSRLSSDGLGSNLIAAWLQSKYQGWWLRMYFSTLDFQRYQTSLSAPLEIVSVLYSPKARRAIITSIMSESHRVNTAGVLSLWKNTYGPAIDSRSSSIDDCISLLRREEKKLDEWHSQLTPLELPTESFTSLGEAHPSNGHIRPLRFHRHPFAMNYAYYVVARIMQCACFLDALQQCASSDQAVPVNDESITCWIRILLRIVAGLSKAECATRNVHTIGISNLLVACILRCSHLDIGLWIQNWLQDFLSVPILEEGSFPISQALEIVRLVNRERCSGKDVYAIGVTEEDGGGNGKYLSYQSQTIYELVLLGRMRETGCLYSESVSVEWAV
;
A
#
# COMPACT_ATOMS: atom_id res chain seq x y z
N MET A 1 0.92 -9.33 -32.11
CA MET A 1 1.77 -9.08 -30.94
C MET A 1 2.25 -10.42 -30.42
N SER A 2 3.52 -10.52 -30.05
CA SER A 2 4.10 -11.73 -29.43
C SER A 2 3.42 -12.04 -28.09
N SER A 3 3.28 -13.33 -27.73
CA SER A 3 2.84 -13.79 -26.40
C SER A 3 3.88 -13.55 -25.31
N ALA A 4 5.10 -13.14 -25.68
CA ALA A 4 6.24 -12.97 -24.78
C ALA A 4 5.96 -12.12 -23.51
N PRO A 5 5.24 -10.96 -23.55
CA PRO A 5 4.95 -10.21 -22.33
C PRO A 5 4.08 -10.97 -21.33
N SER A 6 3.13 -11.77 -21.83
CA SER A 6 2.25 -12.60 -21.00
C SER A 6 2.98 -13.82 -20.46
N GLU A 7 3.83 -14.45 -21.27
CA GLU A 7 4.69 -15.56 -20.87
C GLU A 7 5.69 -15.12 -19.79
N ALA A 8 6.31 -13.95 -19.98
CA ALA A 8 7.23 -13.34 -19.02
C ALA A 8 6.55 -13.09 -17.66
N LEU A 9 5.33 -12.53 -17.65
CA LEU A 9 4.57 -12.27 -16.42
C LEU A 9 4.14 -13.57 -15.73
N SER A 10 3.69 -14.56 -16.50
CA SER A 10 3.31 -15.87 -15.96
C SER A 10 4.50 -16.56 -15.28
N ALA A 11 5.65 -16.58 -15.94
CA ALA A 11 6.88 -17.14 -15.40
C ALA A 11 7.39 -16.36 -14.17
N CYS A 12 7.27 -15.03 -14.19
CA CYS A 12 7.54 -14.19 -13.02
C CYS A 12 6.69 -14.61 -11.81
N ASN A 13 5.38 -14.77 -11.99
CA ASN A 13 4.48 -15.17 -10.91
C ASN A 13 4.76 -16.59 -10.42
N LEU A 14 5.05 -17.54 -11.31
CA LEU A 14 5.44 -18.90 -10.94
C LEU A 14 6.74 -18.93 -10.15
N SER A 15 7.73 -18.10 -10.54
CA SER A 15 9.00 -18.01 -9.84
C SER A 15 8.85 -17.67 -8.36
N ARG A 16 7.85 -16.84 -8.04
CA ARG A 16 7.61 -16.37 -6.68
C ARG A 16 6.66 -17.25 -5.88
N SER A 17 5.74 -17.92 -6.57
CA SER A 17 4.76 -18.83 -5.96
C SER A 17 5.37 -20.20 -5.62
N LEU A 18 6.51 -20.54 -6.21
CA LEU A 18 7.22 -21.81 -6.01
C LEU A 18 8.63 -21.57 -5.45
N PRO A 19 8.79 -20.99 -4.26
CA PRO A 19 10.10 -20.62 -3.73
C PRO A 19 11.04 -21.82 -3.56
N GLU A 20 12.31 -21.62 -3.91
CA GLU A 20 13.38 -22.57 -3.60
C GLU A 20 13.86 -22.36 -2.15
N ARG A 21 14.01 -23.47 -1.41
CA ARG A 21 14.57 -23.48 -0.07
C ARG A 21 16.08 -23.62 -0.13
N GLN A 22 16.80 -22.78 0.60
CA GLN A 22 18.24 -22.87 0.75
C GLN A 22 18.62 -22.85 2.23
N ALA A 23 19.31 -23.89 2.69
CA ALA A 23 19.81 -23.96 4.07
C ALA A 23 20.96 -22.97 4.27
N ILE A 24 20.91 -22.21 5.37
CA ILE A 24 22.01 -21.35 5.83
C ILE A 24 22.79 -22.10 6.92
N LYS A 25 24.11 -21.87 6.98
CA LYS A 25 25.05 -22.50 7.93
C LYS A 25 24.68 -22.32 9.42
N SER A 26 23.78 -21.39 9.77
CA SER A 26 23.36 -21.04 11.12
C SER A 26 22.01 -21.63 11.55
N ASN A 27 21.58 -22.77 10.98
CA ASN A 27 20.25 -23.39 11.18
C ASN A 27 19.06 -22.54 10.68
N GLY A 28 19.30 -21.47 9.91
CA GLY A 28 18.27 -20.70 9.23
C GLY A 28 17.89 -21.28 7.87
N MET A 29 16.66 -21.05 7.43
CA MET A 29 16.20 -21.38 6.08
C MET A 29 16.00 -20.07 5.31
N PHE A 30 16.58 -19.96 4.11
CA PHE A 30 16.38 -18.83 3.22
C PHE A 30 15.51 -19.25 2.04
N PHE A 31 14.59 -18.38 1.63
CA PHE A 31 13.78 -18.57 0.44
C PHE A 31 14.22 -17.62 -0.67
N LYS A 32 14.36 -18.16 -1.87
CA LYS A 32 14.62 -17.39 -3.10
C LYS A 32 13.61 -17.76 -4.18
N PRO A 33 13.34 -16.87 -5.15
CA PRO A 33 12.51 -17.21 -6.30
C PRO A 33 13.05 -18.44 -7.03
N ASN A 34 12.17 -19.25 -7.63
CA ASN A 34 12.55 -20.38 -8.47
C ASN A 34 13.39 -19.88 -9.65
N LYS A 35 14.60 -20.44 -9.77
CA LYS A 35 15.61 -19.96 -10.71
C LYS A 35 15.19 -20.19 -12.16
N ASP A 36 14.59 -21.34 -12.47
CA ASP A 36 14.24 -21.70 -13.84
C ASP A 36 13.12 -20.81 -14.38
N HIS A 37 12.07 -20.60 -13.58
CA HIS A 37 11.00 -19.67 -13.93
C HIS A 37 11.46 -18.20 -13.98
N LEU A 38 12.39 -17.81 -13.11
CA LEU A 38 12.97 -16.46 -13.13
C LEU A 38 13.77 -16.20 -14.41
N LEU A 39 14.65 -17.14 -14.79
CA LEU A 39 15.44 -17.04 -16.03
C LEU A 39 14.52 -16.93 -17.25
N TYR A 40 13.52 -17.80 -17.33
CA TYR A 40 12.53 -17.77 -18.42
C TYR A 40 11.77 -16.44 -18.47
N SER A 41 11.38 -15.90 -17.30
CA SER A 41 10.76 -14.58 -17.21
C SER A 41 11.67 -13.47 -17.76
N GLN A 42 12.95 -13.47 -17.38
CA GLN A 42 13.93 -12.46 -17.80
C GLN A 42 14.21 -12.51 -19.31
N GLU A 43 14.35 -13.70 -19.88
CA GLU A 43 14.57 -13.89 -21.32
C GLU A 43 13.41 -13.31 -22.14
N HIS A 44 12.18 -13.66 -21.80
CA HIS A 44 10.99 -13.15 -22.48
C HIS A 44 10.75 -11.67 -22.24
N TYR A 45 11.05 -11.18 -21.03
CA TYR A 45 10.99 -9.75 -20.71
C TYR A 45 11.95 -8.96 -21.61
N GLY A 46 13.22 -9.36 -21.67
CA GLY A 46 14.24 -8.71 -22.49
C GLY A 46 13.89 -8.74 -23.98
N ALA A 47 13.41 -9.88 -24.49
CA ALA A 47 12.97 -10.02 -25.87
C ALA A 47 11.79 -9.10 -26.19
N ALA A 48 10.79 -9.03 -25.30
CA ALA A 48 9.62 -8.18 -25.46
C ALA A 48 9.96 -6.68 -25.43
N VAL A 49 10.83 -6.25 -24.51
CA VAL A 49 11.32 -4.86 -24.44
C VAL A 49 12.05 -4.51 -25.74
N GLY A 50 12.93 -5.39 -26.22
CA GLY A 50 13.66 -5.20 -27.46
C GLY A 50 12.75 -5.10 -28.70
N GLU A 51 11.69 -5.92 -28.76
CA GLU A 51 10.68 -5.84 -29.82
C GLU A 51 9.93 -4.51 -29.81
N ILE A 52 9.45 -4.07 -28.64
CA ILE A 52 8.73 -2.80 -28.53
C ILE A 52 9.63 -1.62 -28.89
N ALA A 53 10.86 -1.59 -28.41
CA ALA A 53 11.81 -0.54 -28.75
C ALA A 53 12.02 -0.45 -30.28
N ARG A 54 12.16 -1.60 -30.95
CA ARG A 54 12.26 -1.67 -32.43
C ARG A 54 10.97 -1.21 -33.12
N MET A 55 9.80 -1.60 -32.60
CA MET A 55 8.50 -1.17 -33.14
C MET A 55 8.31 0.34 -33.03
N LEU A 56 8.62 0.93 -31.88
CA LEU A 56 8.54 2.37 -31.64
C LEU A 56 9.50 3.14 -32.54
N HIS A 57 10.72 2.63 -32.76
CA HIS A 57 11.74 3.29 -33.58
C HIS A 57 11.43 3.24 -35.09
N ARG A 58 10.81 2.15 -35.58
CA ARG A 58 10.60 1.94 -37.03
C ARG A 58 9.42 2.69 -37.64
N SER A 59 8.64 3.44 -36.85
CA SER A 59 7.57 4.41 -37.21
C SER A 59 6.56 4.09 -38.33
N ARG A 60 6.58 2.89 -38.94
CA ARG A 60 5.70 2.52 -40.07
C ARG A 60 4.59 1.53 -39.74
N MET A 61 4.56 0.94 -38.54
CA MET A 61 3.42 0.14 -38.11
C MET A 61 2.61 0.90 -37.08
N CYS A 62 1.39 1.26 -37.48
CA CYS A 62 0.34 1.87 -36.67
C CYS A 62 -0.08 0.89 -35.56
N SER A 63 0.74 0.78 -34.51
CA SER A 63 0.40 -0.01 -33.33
C SER A 63 -0.66 0.77 -32.57
N SER A 64 -1.81 0.14 -32.31
CA SER A 64 -2.89 0.79 -31.57
C SER A 64 -2.37 1.30 -30.22
N PRO A 65 -2.64 2.54 -29.80
CA PRO A 65 -2.25 3.04 -28.48
C PRO A 65 -2.69 2.10 -27.35
N THR A 66 -3.85 1.44 -27.51
CA THR A 66 -4.37 0.43 -26.58
C THR A 66 -3.45 -0.79 -26.49
N GLN A 67 -2.88 -1.24 -27.61
CA GLN A 67 -1.95 -2.37 -27.64
C GLN A 67 -0.62 -2.01 -26.95
N ILE A 68 -0.06 -0.86 -27.28
CA ILE A 68 1.17 -0.35 -26.63
C ILE A 68 0.93 -0.27 -25.12
N LEU A 69 -0.18 0.36 -24.70
CA LEU A 69 -0.52 0.49 -23.29
C LEU A 69 -0.67 -0.88 -22.63
N ALA A 70 -1.36 -1.83 -23.26
CA ALA A 70 -1.51 -3.18 -22.72
C ALA A 70 -0.16 -3.85 -22.44
N THR A 71 0.82 -3.71 -23.34
CA THR A 71 2.16 -4.28 -23.09
C THR A 71 2.92 -3.53 -22.01
N LEU A 72 2.83 -2.20 -21.97
CA LEU A 72 3.45 -1.40 -20.90
C LEU A 72 2.88 -1.76 -19.53
N ILE A 73 1.58 -2.05 -19.42
CA ILE A 73 0.96 -2.54 -18.18
C ILE A 73 1.52 -3.89 -17.74
N LEU A 74 1.71 -4.83 -18.68
CA LEU A 74 2.30 -6.14 -18.37
C LEU A 74 3.74 -5.99 -17.84
N PHE A 75 4.50 -5.05 -18.40
CA PHE A 75 5.83 -4.70 -17.87
C PHE A 75 5.74 -4.11 -16.47
N CYS A 76 4.82 -3.18 -16.20
CA CYS A 76 4.61 -2.66 -14.85
C CYS A 76 4.28 -3.76 -13.84
N TYR A 77 3.45 -4.75 -14.20
CA TYR A 77 3.14 -5.85 -13.29
C TYR A 77 4.37 -6.69 -12.97
N MET A 78 5.24 -6.98 -13.95
CA MET A 78 6.51 -7.67 -13.68
C MET A 78 7.46 -6.83 -12.82
N GLU A 79 7.60 -5.55 -13.14
CA GLU A 79 8.49 -4.65 -12.41
C GLU A 79 8.00 -4.32 -11.01
N SER A 80 6.69 -4.33 -10.76
CA SER A 80 6.11 -4.20 -9.41
C SER A 80 6.47 -5.38 -8.50
N VAL A 81 6.88 -6.49 -9.11
CA VAL A 81 7.20 -7.74 -8.43
C VAL A 81 8.71 -7.94 -8.29
N LEU A 82 9.49 -7.62 -9.33
CA LEU A 82 10.95 -7.87 -9.38
C LEU A 82 11.80 -6.60 -9.37
N GLY A 83 11.26 -5.48 -9.83
CA GLY A 83 12.01 -4.25 -10.07
C GLY A 83 12.37 -3.50 -8.79
N ASN A 84 13.18 -2.46 -8.95
CA ASN A 84 13.37 -1.45 -7.91
C ASN A 84 12.34 -0.32 -8.07
N PHE A 85 12.00 0.34 -6.96
CA PHE A 85 10.94 1.34 -6.95
C PHE A 85 11.24 2.56 -7.85
N ARG A 86 12.49 3.03 -7.89
CA ARG A 86 12.88 4.19 -8.69
C ARG A 86 12.67 3.96 -10.19
N ALA A 87 13.09 2.82 -10.71
CA ALA A 87 12.93 2.45 -12.11
C ALA A 87 11.45 2.30 -12.48
N LEU A 88 10.68 1.58 -11.65
CA LEU A 88 9.24 1.42 -11.85
C LEU A 88 8.51 2.77 -11.87
N ASN A 89 8.87 3.69 -10.97
CA ASN A 89 8.27 5.02 -10.95
C ASN A 89 8.55 5.82 -12.24
N CYS A 90 9.78 5.73 -12.77
CA CYS A 90 10.14 6.33 -14.06
C CYS A 90 9.26 5.79 -15.20
N HIS A 91 8.99 4.49 -15.22
CA HIS A 91 8.12 3.87 -16.22
C HIS A 91 6.66 4.29 -16.05
N HIS A 92 6.15 4.39 -14.82
CA HIS A 92 4.81 4.92 -14.57
C HIS A 92 4.65 6.36 -15.07
N ASP A 93 5.66 7.22 -14.90
CA ASP A 93 5.66 8.59 -15.42
C ASP A 93 5.71 8.64 -16.95
N GLY A 94 6.47 7.74 -17.58
CA GLY A 94 6.46 7.55 -19.03
C GLY A 94 5.10 7.13 -19.56
N ILE A 95 4.46 6.15 -18.92
CA ILE A 95 3.11 5.69 -19.27
C ILE A 95 2.07 6.79 -19.05
N GLY A 96 2.17 7.57 -17.97
CA GLY A 96 1.27 8.69 -17.72
C GLY A 96 1.31 9.72 -18.85
N ARG A 97 2.51 10.08 -19.31
CA ARG A 97 2.69 10.97 -20.49
C ARG A 97 2.12 10.35 -21.76
N PHE A 98 2.32 9.06 -21.99
CA PHE A 98 1.74 8.34 -23.11
C PHE A 98 0.19 8.36 -23.08
N ILE A 99 -0.41 8.09 -21.92
CA ILE A 99 -1.87 8.13 -21.73
C ILE A 99 -2.40 9.54 -22.02
N GLN A 100 -1.75 10.59 -21.51
CA GLN A 100 -2.17 11.98 -21.79
C GLN A 100 -2.15 12.29 -23.29
N LEU A 101 -1.10 11.90 -24.01
CA LEU A 101 -0.97 12.11 -25.45
C LEU A 101 -2.03 11.36 -26.27
N HIS A 102 -2.54 10.24 -25.78
CA HIS A 102 -3.48 9.37 -26.49
C HIS A 102 -4.85 9.25 -25.81
N LEU A 103 -5.17 10.14 -24.86
CA LEU A 103 -6.32 9.99 -23.97
C LEU A 103 -7.63 9.84 -24.74
N SER A 104 -7.86 10.68 -25.75
CA SER A 104 -9.08 10.64 -26.57
C SER A 104 -9.28 9.34 -27.35
N ARG A 105 -8.18 8.68 -27.74
CA ARG A 105 -8.22 7.38 -28.44
C ARG A 105 -8.33 6.21 -27.47
N LEU A 106 -7.75 6.34 -26.28
CA LEU A 106 -7.81 5.32 -25.24
C LEU A 106 -9.18 5.32 -24.55
N SER A 107 -9.80 6.49 -24.37
CA SER A 107 -11.09 6.62 -23.70
C SER A 107 -12.29 6.26 -24.59
N SER A 108 -12.11 6.23 -25.92
CA SER A 108 -13.15 5.85 -26.86
C SER A 108 -13.41 4.34 -26.92
N ASP A 109 -12.52 3.53 -26.35
CA ASP A 109 -12.60 2.07 -26.26
C ASP A 109 -12.66 1.63 -24.79
N GLY A 110 -13.60 0.73 -24.46
CA GLY A 110 -13.73 0.19 -23.11
C GLY A 110 -12.48 -0.54 -22.62
N LEU A 111 -11.68 -1.14 -23.52
CA LEU A 111 -10.40 -1.74 -23.15
C LEU A 111 -9.37 -0.67 -22.73
N GLY A 112 -9.29 0.45 -23.45
CA GLY A 112 -8.36 1.53 -23.13
C GLY A 112 -8.66 2.14 -21.75
N SER A 113 -9.92 2.41 -21.42
CA SER A 113 -10.31 2.88 -20.07
C SER A 113 -9.95 1.86 -18.97
N ASN A 114 -10.11 0.56 -19.22
CA ASN A 114 -9.70 -0.48 -18.26
C ASN A 114 -8.18 -0.54 -18.08
N LEU A 115 -7.41 -0.32 -19.15
CA LEU A 115 -5.95 -0.26 -19.08
C LEU A 115 -5.45 0.98 -18.32
N ILE A 116 -6.11 2.13 -18.47
CA ILE A 116 -5.83 3.32 -17.65
C ILE A 116 -6.11 3.01 -16.18
N ALA A 117 -7.22 2.32 -15.87
CA ALA A 117 -7.52 1.88 -14.51
C ALA A 117 -6.46 0.91 -13.96
N ALA A 118 -5.95 0.00 -14.79
CA ALA A 118 -4.88 -0.94 -14.42
C ALA A 118 -3.56 -0.21 -14.14
N TRP A 119 -3.19 0.76 -14.97
CA TRP A 119 -2.00 1.60 -14.77
C TRP A 119 -2.06 2.32 -13.42
N LEU A 120 -3.19 2.97 -13.12
CA LEU A 120 -3.37 3.69 -11.85
C LEU A 120 -3.26 2.74 -10.66
N GLN A 121 -3.91 1.58 -10.71
CA GLN A 121 -3.82 0.59 -9.63
C GLN A 121 -2.38 0.14 -9.39
N SER A 122 -1.66 -0.20 -10.45
CA SER A 122 -0.24 -0.58 -10.37
C SER A 122 0.61 0.56 -9.80
N LYS A 123 0.36 1.81 -10.23
CA LYS A 123 1.06 3.00 -9.72
C LYS A 123 0.84 3.17 -8.22
N TYR A 124 -0.41 3.07 -7.76
CA TYR A 124 -0.73 3.22 -6.34
C TYR A 124 -0.25 2.05 -5.49
N GLN A 125 -0.25 0.83 -6.03
CA GLN A 125 0.40 -0.32 -5.37
C GLN A 125 1.90 -0.08 -5.20
N GLY A 126 2.61 0.28 -6.27
CA GLY A 126 4.05 0.54 -6.22
C GLY A 126 4.42 1.65 -5.24
N TRP A 127 3.63 2.73 -5.21
CA TRP A 127 3.79 3.79 -4.21
C TRP A 127 3.59 3.29 -2.77
N TRP A 128 2.52 2.53 -2.52
CA TRP A 128 2.18 2.04 -1.18
C TRP A 128 3.27 1.12 -0.62
N LEU A 129 3.79 0.24 -1.46
CA LEU A 129 4.88 -0.68 -1.11
C LEU A 129 6.16 0.07 -0.68
N ARG A 130 6.40 1.26 -1.24
CA ARG A 130 7.57 2.08 -0.88
C ARG A 130 7.36 2.85 0.43
N MET A 131 6.12 3.19 0.77
CA MET A 131 5.81 4.17 1.82
C MET A 131 6.47 3.83 3.17
N TYR A 132 6.40 2.59 3.63
CA TYR A 132 6.95 2.17 4.94
C TYR A 132 8.43 1.76 4.89
N PHE A 133 9.03 1.76 3.70
CA PHE A 133 10.43 1.41 3.47
C PHE A 133 11.22 2.55 2.82
N SER A 134 10.77 3.77 3.08
CA SER A 134 11.46 5.01 2.72
C SER A 134 11.77 5.81 3.98
N THR A 135 12.65 6.80 3.84
CA THR A 135 12.96 7.71 4.94
C THR A 135 11.74 8.55 5.32
N LEU A 136 11.70 9.02 6.56
CA LEU A 136 10.64 9.91 7.05
C LEU A 136 10.61 11.22 6.26
N ASP A 137 11.77 11.72 5.82
CA ASP A 137 11.86 12.89 4.93
C ASP A 137 11.20 12.63 3.59
N PHE A 138 11.47 11.48 2.96
CA PHE A 138 10.81 11.11 1.72
C PHE A 138 9.30 11.06 1.91
N GLN A 139 8.80 10.38 2.95
CA GLN A 139 7.37 10.28 3.26
C GLN A 139 6.70 11.65 3.44
N ARG A 140 7.38 12.60 4.08
CA ARG A 140 6.86 13.93 4.37
C ARG A 140 6.72 14.81 3.13
N TYR A 141 7.70 14.76 2.22
CA TYR A 141 7.81 15.70 1.09
C TYR A 141 7.35 15.11 -0.25
N GLN A 142 6.58 14.02 -0.23
CA GLN A 142 6.03 13.45 -1.45
C GLN A 142 5.04 14.38 -2.14
N THR A 143 5.13 14.44 -3.46
CA THR A 143 4.16 15.13 -4.31
C THR A 143 2.79 14.46 -4.27
N SER A 144 1.75 15.21 -4.64
CA SER A 144 0.39 14.67 -4.69
C SER A 144 0.28 13.47 -5.64
N LEU A 145 -0.47 12.47 -5.21
CA LEU A 145 -0.77 11.25 -5.96
C LEU A 145 -2.09 11.37 -6.74
N SER A 146 -2.79 12.49 -6.60
CA SER A 146 -4.04 12.74 -7.31
C SER A 146 -3.86 12.57 -8.81
N ALA A 147 -4.66 11.70 -9.41
CA ALA A 147 -4.71 11.58 -10.85
C ALA A 147 -5.28 12.88 -11.47
N PRO A 148 -4.79 13.30 -12.65
CA PRO A 148 -5.38 14.40 -13.41
C PRO A 148 -6.89 14.21 -13.63
N LEU A 149 -7.66 15.28 -13.60
CA LEU A 149 -9.13 15.23 -13.66
C LEU A 149 -9.61 14.59 -14.97
N GLU A 150 -8.89 14.81 -16.06
CA GLU A 150 -9.16 14.24 -17.39
C GLU A 150 -8.98 12.72 -17.40
N ILE A 151 -8.08 12.19 -16.58
CA ILE A 151 -7.89 10.75 -16.42
C ILE A 151 -9.01 10.19 -15.55
N VAL A 152 -9.35 10.87 -14.45
CA VAL A 152 -10.42 10.42 -13.53
C VAL A 152 -11.79 10.39 -14.24
N SER A 153 -12.08 11.37 -15.10
CA SER A 153 -13.35 11.43 -15.83
C SER A 153 -13.58 10.24 -16.77
N VAL A 154 -12.51 9.62 -17.27
CA VAL A 154 -12.58 8.41 -18.13
C VAL A 154 -12.87 7.14 -17.31
N LEU A 155 -12.77 7.21 -15.98
CA LEU A 155 -12.88 6.06 -15.07
C LEU A 155 -14.25 5.92 -14.40
N TYR A 156 -15.27 6.66 -14.84
CA TYR A 156 -16.65 6.48 -14.37
C TYR A 156 -17.28 5.19 -14.90
N SER A 157 -16.76 4.05 -14.44
CA SER A 157 -17.33 2.72 -14.68
C SER A 157 -17.17 1.82 -13.46
N PRO A 158 -18.06 0.83 -13.28
CA PRO A 158 -17.92 -0.18 -12.23
C PRO A 158 -16.55 -0.88 -12.20
N LYS A 159 -15.92 -1.07 -13.38
CA LYS A 159 -14.64 -1.76 -13.54
C LYS A 159 -13.44 -0.95 -13.04
N ALA A 160 -13.56 0.37 -13.01
CA ALA A 160 -12.50 1.28 -12.59
C ALA A 160 -12.65 1.76 -11.12
N ARG A 161 -13.71 1.33 -10.42
CA ARG A 161 -13.94 1.66 -9.00
C ARG A 161 -12.73 1.40 -8.11
N ARG A 162 -12.00 0.31 -8.36
CA ARG A 162 -10.78 -0.03 -7.61
C ARG A 162 -9.70 1.04 -7.78
N ALA A 163 -9.46 1.50 -9.00
CA ALA A 163 -8.47 2.54 -9.27
C ALA A 163 -8.79 3.85 -8.53
N ILE A 164 -10.06 4.26 -8.54
CA ILE A 164 -10.53 5.47 -7.85
C ILE A 164 -10.33 5.33 -6.34
N ILE A 165 -10.80 4.25 -5.73
CA ILE A 165 -10.69 4.08 -4.28
C ILE A 165 -9.23 3.96 -3.81
N THR A 166 -8.36 3.29 -4.57
CA THR A 166 -6.93 3.24 -4.26
C THR A 166 -6.27 4.60 -4.40
N SER A 167 -6.69 5.43 -5.36
CA SER A 167 -6.20 6.80 -5.49
C SER A 167 -6.55 7.62 -4.25
N ILE A 168 -7.82 7.58 -3.83
CA ILE A 168 -8.32 8.35 -2.68
C ILE A 168 -7.63 7.88 -1.39
N MET A 169 -7.52 6.56 -1.20
CA MET A 169 -6.85 5.96 -0.04
C MET A 169 -5.37 6.36 0.02
N SER A 170 -4.63 6.22 -1.09
CA SER A 170 -3.21 6.56 -1.14
C SER A 170 -2.95 8.06 -0.91
N GLU A 171 -3.75 8.95 -1.50
CA GLU A 171 -3.61 10.39 -1.26
C GLU A 171 -3.98 10.76 0.19
N SER A 172 -5.04 10.15 0.74
CA SER A 172 -5.42 10.35 2.14
C SER A 172 -4.32 9.89 3.09
N HIS A 173 -3.70 8.73 2.81
CA HIS A 173 -2.58 8.22 3.58
C HIS A 173 -1.36 9.15 3.50
N ARG A 174 -0.98 9.60 2.29
CA ARG A 174 0.13 10.54 2.09
C ARG A 174 -0.07 11.83 2.87
N VAL A 175 -1.25 12.46 2.73
CA VAL A 175 -1.56 13.73 3.40
C VAL A 175 -1.59 13.56 4.92
N ASN A 176 -2.22 12.49 5.41
CA ASN A 176 -2.26 12.20 6.84
C ASN A 176 -0.85 11.99 7.41
N THR A 177 -0.02 11.17 6.75
CA THR A 177 1.37 10.93 7.18
C THR A 177 2.21 12.21 7.12
N ALA A 178 2.09 13.03 6.08
CA ALA A 178 2.77 14.32 6.02
C ALA A 178 2.36 15.24 7.19
N GLY A 179 1.07 15.24 7.55
CA GLY A 179 0.54 15.95 8.73
C GLY A 179 1.16 15.46 10.04
N VAL A 180 1.21 14.14 10.27
CA VAL A 180 1.86 13.52 11.43
C VAL A 180 3.34 13.93 11.51
N LEU A 181 4.08 13.76 10.41
CA LEU A 181 5.52 14.04 10.35
C LEU A 181 5.85 15.53 10.51
N SER A 182 4.88 16.42 10.24
CA SER A 182 5.05 17.85 10.44
C SER A 182 5.21 18.26 11.91
N LEU A 183 4.91 17.37 12.86
CA LEU A 183 5.08 17.62 14.30
C LEU A 183 6.55 17.48 14.75
N TRP A 184 7.37 16.72 14.02
CA TRP A 184 8.79 16.49 14.33
C TRP A 184 9.73 17.50 13.65
N LYS A 185 9.27 18.74 13.47
CA LYS A 185 9.95 19.83 12.72
C LYS A 185 11.38 20.18 13.18
N ASN A 186 11.81 19.76 14.37
CA ASN A 186 13.05 20.24 15.00
C ASN A 186 14.14 19.17 15.24
N THR A 187 13.96 17.92 14.79
CA THR A 187 14.88 16.83 15.20
C THR A 187 15.86 16.39 14.11
N TYR A 188 15.56 16.61 12.82
CA TYR A 188 16.41 16.12 11.72
C TYR A 188 16.49 17.13 10.56
N GLY A 189 17.67 17.77 10.40
CA GLY A 189 18.06 18.49 9.19
C GLY A 189 17.86 20.02 9.21
N PRO A 190 18.64 20.76 8.39
CA PRO A 190 18.58 22.22 8.34
C PRO A 190 17.20 22.68 7.89
N ALA A 191 16.79 23.85 8.38
CA ALA A 191 15.56 24.53 8.01
C ALA A 191 15.52 24.80 6.49
N ILE A 192 15.10 23.81 5.70
CA ILE A 192 14.80 23.98 4.28
C ILE A 192 13.34 24.43 4.20
N ASP A 193 13.20 25.75 4.14
CA ASP A 193 12.18 26.56 3.48
C ASP A 193 10.79 25.94 3.21
N SER A 194 9.77 26.61 3.79
CA SER A 194 8.44 26.97 3.24
C SER A 194 7.56 25.95 2.49
N ARG A 195 7.99 24.70 2.30
CA ARG A 195 7.26 23.66 1.56
C ARG A 195 6.49 22.67 2.43
N SER A 196 6.62 22.74 3.76
CA SER A 196 5.82 21.87 4.62
C SER A 196 4.39 22.41 4.71
N SER A 197 3.42 21.67 4.19
CA SER A 197 2.00 21.90 4.45
C SER A 197 1.76 21.99 5.95
N SER A 198 1.01 22.99 6.39
CA SER A 198 0.56 23.06 7.79
C SER A 198 -0.39 21.88 8.08
N ILE A 199 -0.63 21.60 9.37
CA ILE A 199 -1.62 20.59 9.75
C ILE A 199 -3.02 21.00 9.25
N ASP A 200 -3.34 22.29 9.31
CA ASP A 200 -4.60 22.85 8.78
C ASP A 200 -4.74 22.63 7.25
N ASP A 201 -3.65 22.79 6.49
CA ASP A 201 -3.63 22.46 5.07
C ASP A 201 -3.87 20.97 4.84
N CYS A 202 -3.24 20.11 5.65
CA CYS A 202 -3.43 18.66 5.58
C CYS A 202 -4.88 18.28 5.87
N ILE A 203 -5.49 18.84 6.92
CA ILE A 203 -6.91 18.61 7.25
C ILE A 203 -7.81 19.08 6.10
N SER A 204 -7.53 20.23 5.52
CA SER A 204 -8.29 20.76 4.38
C SER A 204 -8.21 19.84 3.15
N LEU A 205 -7.02 19.29 2.88
CA LEU A 205 -6.82 18.30 1.83
C LEU A 205 -7.52 16.97 2.13
N LEU A 206 -7.48 16.48 3.38
CA LEU A 206 -8.20 15.27 3.80
C LEU A 206 -9.71 15.41 3.62
N ARG A 207 -10.29 16.55 3.98
CA ARG A 207 -11.72 16.86 3.74
C ARG A 207 -12.10 16.84 2.26
N ARG A 208 -11.17 17.21 1.37
CA ARG A 208 -11.39 17.11 -0.08
C ARG A 208 -11.40 15.65 -0.55
N GLU A 209 -10.49 14.83 -0.04
CA GLU A 209 -10.47 13.39 -0.34
C GLU A 209 -11.67 12.66 0.28
N GLU A 210 -12.17 13.10 1.44
CA GLU A 210 -13.39 12.61 2.07
C GLU A 210 -14.62 12.80 1.17
N LYS A 211 -14.78 13.98 0.56
CA LYS A 211 -15.87 14.23 -0.41
C LYS A 211 -15.81 13.28 -1.61
N LYS A 212 -14.62 13.07 -2.18
CA LYS A 212 -14.43 12.09 -3.27
C LYS A 212 -14.78 10.67 -2.82
N LEU A 213 -14.49 10.34 -1.57
CA LEU A 213 -14.79 9.05 -0.98
C LEU A 213 -16.30 8.84 -0.80
N ASP A 214 -17.02 9.88 -0.39
CA ASP A 214 -18.49 9.89 -0.29
C ASP A 214 -19.15 9.71 -1.66
N GLU A 215 -18.67 10.46 -2.66
CA GLU A 215 -19.10 10.32 -4.05
C GLU A 215 -18.88 8.89 -4.55
N TRP A 216 -17.70 8.32 -4.30
CA TRP A 216 -17.40 6.93 -4.66
C TRP A 216 -18.34 5.94 -3.96
N HIS A 217 -18.60 6.10 -2.66
CA HIS A 217 -19.45 5.19 -1.89
C HIS A 217 -20.93 5.28 -2.31
N SER A 218 -21.43 6.48 -2.63
CA SER A 218 -22.80 6.68 -3.11
C SER A 218 -23.12 5.99 -4.44
N GLN A 219 -22.09 5.64 -5.21
CA GLN A 219 -22.22 4.96 -6.50
C GLN A 219 -22.23 3.43 -6.37
N LEU A 220 -22.04 2.86 -5.17
CA LEU A 220 -21.99 1.41 -4.98
C LEU A 220 -23.37 0.77 -5.14
N THR A 221 -23.41 -0.37 -5.81
CA THR A 221 -24.62 -1.19 -5.90
C THR A 221 -24.82 -2.03 -4.62
N PRO A 222 -26.04 -2.50 -4.31
CA PRO A 222 -26.27 -3.37 -3.16
C PRO A 222 -25.41 -4.64 -3.13
N LEU A 223 -25.00 -5.17 -4.29
CA LEU A 223 -24.12 -6.34 -4.38
C LEU A 223 -22.68 -6.05 -3.90
N GLU A 224 -22.25 -4.80 -3.97
CA GLU A 224 -20.92 -4.35 -3.58
C GLU A 224 -20.81 -3.96 -2.11
N LEU A 225 -21.97 -3.76 -1.47
CA LEU A 225 -22.07 -3.50 -0.05
C LEU A 225 -21.95 -4.81 0.75
N PRO A 226 -21.65 -4.73 2.06
CA PRO A 226 -21.68 -5.89 2.92
C PRO A 226 -23.05 -6.58 2.93
N THR A 227 -23.03 -7.91 3.05
CA THR A 227 -24.23 -8.74 3.18
C THR A 227 -24.89 -8.64 4.57
N GLU A 228 -24.14 -8.16 5.56
CA GLU A 228 -24.57 -8.04 6.95
C GLU A 228 -24.60 -6.55 7.35
N SER A 229 -25.52 -6.16 8.24
CA SER A 229 -25.65 -4.78 8.73
C SER A 229 -24.52 -4.42 9.70
N PHE A 230 -24.15 -3.12 9.74
CA PHE A 230 -23.18 -2.55 10.68
C PHE A 230 -23.69 -2.46 12.13
N THR A 231 -24.94 -2.83 12.39
CA THR A 231 -25.62 -2.74 13.70
C THR A 231 -24.94 -3.50 14.85
N SER A 232 -23.94 -4.33 14.57
CA SER A 232 -23.16 -5.09 15.54
C SER A 232 -21.76 -4.52 15.83
N LEU A 233 -21.57 -3.19 15.79
CA LEU A 233 -20.30 -2.53 16.14
C LEU A 233 -19.78 -2.89 17.54
N GLY A 234 -20.68 -3.22 18.48
CA GLY A 234 -20.34 -3.72 19.81
C GLY A 234 -19.75 -5.15 19.84
N GLU A 235 -19.95 -5.95 18.79
CA GLU A 235 -19.45 -7.32 18.67
C GLU A 235 -18.04 -7.41 18.05
N ALA A 236 -17.43 -6.26 17.73
CA ALA A 236 -16.10 -6.16 17.14
C ALA A 236 -15.00 -5.85 18.17
N HIS A 237 -15.24 -6.19 19.44
CA HIS A 237 -14.25 -6.03 20.51
C HIS A 237 -13.27 -7.22 20.52
N PRO A 238 -11.97 -6.99 20.23
CA PRO A 238 -10.96 -8.05 20.22
C PRO A 238 -10.76 -8.75 21.57
N SER A 239 -11.15 -8.11 22.68
CA SER A 239 -11.06 -8.64 24.04
C SER A 239 -11.77 -9.98 24.26
N ASN A 240 -12.76 -10.33 23.42
CA ASN A 240 -13.45 -11.63 23.46
C ASN A 240 -12.82 -12.67 22.51
N GLY A 241 -11.70 -12.36 21.85
CA GLY A 241 -10.99 -13.26 20.92
C GLY A 241 -11.70 -13.51 19.58
N HIS A 242 -12.98 -13.18 19.46
CA HIS A 242 -13.79 -13.41 18.28
C HIS A 242 -14.29 -12.10 17.68
N ILE A 243 -13.77 -11.77 16.50
CA ILE A 243 -14.30 -10.68 15.66
C ILE A 243 -15.30 -11.27 14.68
N ARG A 244 -16.56 -10.84 14.77
CA ARG A 244 -17.60 -11.29 13.83
C ARG A 244 -17.29 -10.80 12.41
N PRO A 245 -17.16 -11.69 11.42
CA PRO A 245 -16.79 -11.31 10.07
C PRO A 245 -17.85 -10.42 9.41
N LEU A 246 -17.42 -9.47 8.60
CA LEU A 246 -18.26 -8.70 7.69
C LEU A 246 -18.09 -9.29 6.28
N ARG A 247 -19.13 -9.98 5.80
CA ARG A 247 -19.05 -10.77 4.56
C ARG A 247 -19.51 -9.97 3.34
N PHE A 248 -18.90 -10.27 2.20
CA PHE A 248 -19.24 -9.71 0.89
C PHE A 248 -19.48 -10.85 -0.09
N HIS A 249 -20.28 -10.58 -1.13
CA HIS A 249 -20.57 -11.56 -2.18
C HIS A 249 -19.32 -12.03 -2.94
N ARG A 250 -18.28 -11.17 -3.04
CA ARG A 250 -17.07 -11.44 -3.82
C ARG A 250 -15.85 -10.78 -3.18
N HIS A 251 -14.70 -11.46 -3.25
CA HIS A 251 -13.40 -10.95 -2.80
C HIS A 251 -13.09 -9.52 -3.30
N PRO A 252 -13.31 -9.15 -4.58
CA PRO A 252 -12.99 -7.80 -5.04
C PRO A 252 -13.79 -6.70 -4.36
N PHE A 253 -15.03 -6.98 -3.93
CA PHE A 253 -15.88 -6.03 -3.22
C PHE A 253 -15.40 -5.84 -1.79
N ALA A 254 -15.06 -6.92 -1.09
CA ALA A 254 -14.45 -6.85 0.24
C ALA A 254 -13.15 -6.02 0.23
N MET A 255 -12.27 -6.26 -0.75
CA MET A 255 -11.03 -5.48 -0.88
C MET A 255 -11.27 -4.00 -1.21
N ASN A 256 -12.20 -3.69 -2.11
CA ASN A 256 -12.55 -2.30 -2.41
C ASN A 256 -13.11 -1.59 -1.16
N TYR A 257 -13.93 -2.28 -0.38
CA TYR A 257 -14.47 -1.74 0.87
C TYR A 257 -13.41 -1.63 1.96
N ALA A 258 -12.41 -2.53 2.01
CA ALA A 258 -11.25 -2.39 2.88
C ALA A 258 -10.45 -1.13 2.55
N TYR A 259 -10.23 -0.82 1.26
CA TYR A 259 -9.60 0.45 0.85
C TYR A 259 -10.42 1.67 1.26
N TYR A 260 -11.75 1.60 1.15
CA TYR A 260 -12.65 2.63 1.64
C TYR A 260 -12.50 2.86 3.15
N VAL A 261 -12.48 1.80 3.94
CA VAL A 261 -12.33 1.89 5.41
C VAL A 261 -10.96 2.45 5.78
N VAL A 262 -9.88 2.03 5.13
CA VAL A 262 -8.54 2.59 5.37
C VAL A 262 -8.49 4.07 4.99
N ALA A 263 -9.13 4.47 3.89
CA ALA A 263 -9.24 5.88 3.53
C ALA A 263 -9.95 6.68 4.65
N ARG A 264 -11.05 6.16 5.21
CA ARG A 264 -11.75 6.78 6.36
C ARG A 264 -10.86 6.91 7.59
N ILE A 265 -10.08 5.87 7.93
CA ILE A 265 -9.10 5.93 9.03
C ILE A 265 -8.13 7.09 8.83
N MET A 266 -7.59 7.23 7.61
CA MET A 266 -6.62 8.29 7.29
C MET A 266 -7.26 9.69 7.22
N GLN A 267 -8.56 9.79 6.96
CA GLN A 267 -9.30 11.05 6.85
C GLN A 267 -9.83 11.59 8.19
N CYS A 268 -9.63 10.87 9.29
CA CYS A 268 -10.07 11.32 10.61
C CYS A 268 -9.27 12.55 11.09
N ALA A 269 -9.77 13.76 10.81
CA ALA A 269 -9.11 15.02 11.14
C ALA A 269 -8.86 15.19 12.66
N CYS A 270 -9.75 14.65 13.50
CA CYS A 270 -9.64 14.72 14.95
C CYS A 270 -8.33 14.16 15.50
N PHE A 271 -7.70 13.23 14.78
CA PHE A 271 -6.39 12.69 15.13
C PHE A 271 -5.27 13.72 14.98
N LEU A 272 -5.23 14.41 13.85
CA LEU A 272 -4.22 15.45 13.61
C LEU A 272 -4.44 16.64 14.54
N ASP A 273 -5.68 17.05 14.76
CA ASP A 273 -6.04 18.11 15.70
C ASP A 273 -5.56 17.78 17.13
N ALA A 274 -5.85 16.55 17.59
CA ALA A 274 -5.45 16.11 18.91
C ALA A 274 -3.92 16.00 19.06
N LEU A 275 -3.22 15.53 18.04
CA LEU A 275 -1.75 15.49 18.05
C LEU A 275 -1.14 16.90 18.05
N GLN A 276 -1.70 17.84 17.30
CA GLN A 276 -1.26 19.23 17.29
C GLN A 276 -1.44 19.89 18.66
N GLN A 277 -2.58 19.65 19.33
CA GLN A 277 -2.83 20.11 20.68
C GLN A 277 -1.81 19.52 21.66
N CYS A 278 -1.56 18.20 21.59
CA CYS A 278 -0.56 17.55 22.44
C CYS A 278 0.86 18.09 22.23
N ALA A 279 1.24 18.42 21.00
CA ALA A 279 2.55 19.00 20.72
C ALA A 279 2.69 20.46 21.20
N SER A 280 1.57 21.15 21.41
CA SER A 280 1.53 22.58 21.77
C SER A 280 1.23 22.83 23.25
N SER A 281 0.68 21.84 23.96
CA SER A 281 0.30 21.96 25.38
C SER A 281 1.18 21.09 26.28
N ASP A 282 1.60 21.62 27.43
CA ASP A 282 2.27 20.85 28.50
C ASP A 282 1.33 19.86 29.22
N GLN A 283 0.06 19.74 28.79
CA GLN A 283 -0.92 18.83 29.37
C GLN A 283 -1.08 17.57 28.51
N ALA A 284 -1.13 16.42 29.18
CA ALA A 284 -1.42 15.14 28.55
C ALA A 284 -2.91 15.04 28.17
N VAL A 285 -3.30 15.67 27.07
CA VAL A 285 -4.65 15.47 26.51
C VAL A 285 -4.70 14.10 25.82
N PRO A 286 -5.64 13.22 26.16
CA PRO A 286 -5.80 11.96 25.45
C PRO A 286 -6.24 12.24 24.01
N VAL A 287 -5.57 11.62 23.04
CA VAL A 287 -6.01 11.68 21.64
C VAL A 287 -7.32 10.88 21.56
N ASN A 288 -8.44 11.54 21.28
CA ASN A 288 -9.71 10.85 21.12
C ASN A 288 -9.68 10.00 19.83
N ASP A 289 -9.46 8.71 20.01
CA ASP A 289 -9.29 7.69 18.97
C ASP A 289 -10.61 6.96 18.63
N GLU A 290 -11.77 7.36 19.19
CA GLU A 290 -13.00 6.56 19.07
C GLU A 290 -13.50 6.45 17.62
N SER A 291 -13.46 7.56 16.86
CA SER A 291 -13.86 7.57 15.44
C SER A 291 -12.97 6.67 14.58
N ILE A 292 -11.64 6.77 14.75
CA ILE A 292 -10.69 5.90 14.05
C ILE A 292 -10.90 4.45 14.47
N THR A 293 -10.99 4.19 15.78
CA THR A 293 -11.20 2.85 16.34
C THR A 293 -12.46 2.19 15.79
N CYS A 294 -13.54 2.95 15.57
CA CYS A 294 -14.75 2.45 14.92
C CYS A 294 -14.46 1.93 13.49
N TRP A 295 -13.76 2.72 12.68
CA TRP A 295 -13.36 2.30 11.33
C TRP A 295 -12.37 1.12 11.36
N ILE A 296 -11.42 1.11 12.29
CA ILE A 296 -10.49 -0.02 12.47
C ILE A 296 -11.28 -1.29 12.75
N ARG A 297 -12.26 -1.26 13.66
CA ARG A 297 -13.10 -2.42 13.94
C ARG A 297 -13.82 -2.93 12.69
N ILE A 298 -14.33 -2.04 11.85
CA ILE A 298 -14.92 -2.42 10.56
C ILE A 298 -13.86 -3.13 9.69
N LEU A 299 -12.64 -2.60 9.58
CA LEU A 299 -11.55 -3.24 8.85
C LEU A 299 -11.28 -4.65 9.37
N LEU A 300 -11.16 -4.83 10.69
CA LEU A 300 -10.91 -6.15 11.28
C LEU A 300 -12.04 -7.13 10.97
N ARG A 301 -13.31 -6.69 10.96
CA ARG A 301 -14.43 -7.53 10.56
C ARG A 301 -14.34 -7.95 9.09
N ILE A 302 -13.95 -7.04 8.19
CA ILE A 302 -13.73 -7.38 6.78
C ILE A 302 -12.62 -8.44 6.68
N VAL A 303 -11.49 -8.21 7.36
CA VAL A 303 -10.32 -9.11 7.36
C VAL A 303 -10.67 -10.48 7.95
N ALA A 304 -11.48 -10.54 9.00
CA ALA A 304 -11.98 -11.79 9.58
C ALA A 304 -12.88 -12.57 8.59
N GLY A 305 -13.55 -11.88 7.66
CA GLY A 305 -14.37 -12.49 6.62
C GLY A 305 -13.62 -12.92 5.36
N LEU A 306 -12.35 -12.55 5.21
CA LEU A 306 -11.54 -12.86 4.03
C LEU A 306 -10.87 -14.24 4.12
N SER A 307 -10.83 -14.93 2.98
CA SER A 307 -10.03 -16.15 2.85
C SER A 307 -8.56 -15.79 2.63
N LYS A 308 -7.68 -16.26 3.52
CA LYS A 308 -6.22 -16.08 3.39
C LYS A 308 -5.69 -16.65 2.06
N ALA A 309 -6.24 -17.77 1.59
CA ALA A 309 -5.88 -18.37 0.30
C ALA A 309 -6.34 -17.52 -0.89
N GLU A 310 -7.50 -16.86 -0.80
CA GLU A 310 -7.93 -15.91 -1.83
C GLU A 310 -7.09 -14.64 -1.81
N CYS A 311 -6.76 -14.10 -0.63
CA CYS A 311 -5.83 -12.97 -0.51
C CYS A 311 -4.48 -13.29 -1.18
N ALA A 312 -3.92 -14.47 -0.89
CA ALA A 312 -2.66 -14.94 -1.46
C ALA A 312 -2.65 -14.96 -2.99
N THR A 313 -3.74 -15.45 -3.60
CA THR A 313 -3.80 -15.69 -5.06
C THR A 313 -4.38 -14.51 -5.85
N ARG A 314 -5.25 -13.70 -5.25
CA ARG A 314 -5.98 -12.63 -5.95
C ARG A 314 -5.44 -11.23 -5.70
N ASN A 315 -4.59 -11.03 -4.67
CA ASN A 315 -4.06 -9.69 -4.36
C ASN A 315 -2.71 -9.39 -5.02
N VAL A 316 -2.15 -10.31 -5.82
CA VAL A 316 -0.77 -10.24 -6.38
C VAL A 316 -0.39 -8.87 -6.96
N HIS A 317 -1.29 -8.21 -7.70
CA HIS A 317 -1.05 -6.90 -8.34
C HIS A 317 -1.90 -5.78 -7.73
N THR A 318 -2.12 -5.84 -6.42
CA THR A 318 -2.94 -4.87 -5.68
C THR A 318 -2.35 -4.62 -4.29
N ILE A 319 -2.82 -3.59 -3.60
CA ILE A 319 -2.43 -3.35 -2.19
C ILE A 319 -3.07 -4.45 -1.33
N GLY A 320 -2.24 -5.32 -0.75
CA GLY A 320 -2.68 -6.46 0.09
C GLY A 320 -3.19 -6.05 1.47
N ILE A 321 -3.94 -6.95 2.13
CA ILE A 321 -4.48 -6.74 3.48
C ILE A 321 -3.38 -6.56 4.52
N SER A 322 -2.30 -7.33 4.44
CA SER A 322 -1.14 -7.20 5.32
C SER A 322 -0.62 -5.75 5.41
N ASN A 323 -0.52 -5.09 4.26
CA ASN A 323 -0.14 -3.67 4.16
C ASN A 323 -1.19 -2.70 4.70
N LEU A 324 -2.49 -3.00 4.51
CA LEU A 324 -3.57 -2.19 5.09
C LEU A 324 -3.56 -2.27 6.62
N LEU A 325 -3.25 -3.45 7.17
CA LEU A 325 -3.14 -3.68 8.61
C LEU A 325 -1.93 -2.95 9.21
N VAL A 326 -0.80 -2.88 8.50
CA VAL A 326 0.35 -2.04 8.90
C VAL A 326 -0.06 -0.56 8.94
N ALA A 327 -0.76 -0.06 7.93
CA ALA A 327 -1.25 1.33 7.93
C ALA A 327 -2.18 1.62 9.13
N CYS A 328 -3.06 0.66 9.42
CA CYS A 328 -4.02 0.71 10.50
C CYS A 328 -3.36 0.73 11.89
N ILE A 329 -2.33 -0.09 12.11
CA ILE A 329 -1.70 -0.22 13.43
C ILE A 329 -1.02 1.08 13.88
N LEU A 330 -0.56 1.89 12.93
CA LEU A 330 0.07 3.20 13.13
C LEU A 330 -0.93 4.32 13.41
N ARG A 331 -2.24 4.03 13.39
CA ARG A 331 -3.31 4.97 13.75
C ARG A 331 -4.12 4.45 14.93
N CYS A 332 -3.59 3.50 15.68
CA CYS A 332 -4.29 2.82 16.74
C CYS A 332 -3.47 2.86 18.03
N SER A 333 -4.12 3.15 19.14
CA SER A 333 -3.55 3.04 20.48
C SER A 333 -3.99 1.77 21.23
N HIS A 334 -4.90 0.98 20.67
CA HIS A 334 -5.47 -0.18 21.36
C HIS A 334 -4.60 -1.44 21.20
N LEU A 335 -4.09 -1.99 22.32
CA LEU A 335 -3.20 -3.16 22.30
C LEU A 335 -3.93 -4.43 21.86
N ASP A 336 -5.16 -4.63 22.27
CA ASP A 336 -6.01 -5.76 21.89
C ASP A 336 -6.24 -5.84 20.37
N ILE A 337 -6.48 -4.69 19.73
CA ILE A 337 -6.52 -4.58 18.25
C ILE A 337 -5.19 -5.03 17.65
N GLY A 338 -4.08 -4.53 18.19
CA GLY A 338 -2.75 -4.87 17.70
C GLY A 338 -2.39 -6.34 17.84
N LEU A 339 -2.74 -6.97 18.95
CA LEU A 339 -2.54 -8.39 19.18
C LEU A 339 -3.39 -9.24 18.24
N TRP A 340 -4.63 -8.83 17.96
CA TRP A 340 -5.46 -9.51 16.98
C TRP A 340 -4.84 -9.47 15.57
N ILE A 341 -4.36 -8.30 15.14
CA ILE A 341 -3.66 -8.13 13.85
C ILE A 341 -2.41 -9.00 13.79
N GLN A 342 -1.62 -9.00 14.86
CA GLN A 342 -0.41 -9.83 14.96
C GLN A 342 -0.73 -11.31 14.80
N ASN A 343 -1.75 -11.80 15.50
CA ASN A 343 -2.17 -13.20 15.43
C ASN A 343 -2.69 -13.56 14.03
N TRP A 344 -3.47 -12.67 13.40
CA TRP A 344 -3.96 -12.91 12.05
C TRP A 344 -2.83 -13.00 11.01
N LEU A 345 -1.82 -12.13 11.10
CA LEU A 345 -0.63 -12.16 10.25
C LEU A 345 0.24 -13.39 10.53
N GLN A 346 0.38 -13.78 11.80
CA GLN A 346 1.07 -15.01 12.19
C GLN A 346 0.40 -16.24 11.57
N ASP A 347 -0.92 -16.31 11.63
CA ASP A 347 -1.70 -17.38 10.98
C ASP A 347 -1.55 -17.33 9.46
N PHE A 348 -1.38 -16.13 8.88
CA PHE A 348 -1.22 -15.99 7.43
C PHE A 348 0.07 -16.64 6.90
N LEU A 349 1.11 -16.71 7.73
CA LEU A 349 2.35 -17.44 7.39
C LEU A 349 2.14 -18.97 7.27
N SER A 350 0.99 -19.53 7.68
CA SER A 350 0.66 -20.94 7.42
C SER A 350 0.27 -21.21 5.96
N VAL A 351 -0.08 -20.17 5.20
CA VAL A 351 -0.33 -20.29 3.75
C VAL A 351 1.02 -20.38 3.05
N PRO A 352 1.22 -21.28 2.07
CA PRO A 352 2.52 -21.50 1.42
C PRO A 352 2.87 -20.39 0.40
N ILE A 353 2.81 -19.13 0.83
CA ILE A 353 3.23 -17.95 0.09
C ILE A 353 4.10 -17.06 0.99
N LEU A 354 5.00 -16.30 0.39
CA LEU A 354 5.91 -15.40 1.12
C LEU A 354 5.46 -13.94 1.04
N GLU A 355 4.64 -13.59 0.06
CA GLU A 355 4.20 -12.23 -0.20
C GLU A 355 2.71 -12.15 -0.51
N GLU A 356 2.09 -11.06 -0.06
CA GLU A 356 0.76 -10.65 -0.50
C GLU A 356 0.87 -9.28 -1.19
N GLY A 357 0.41 -9.17 -2.44
CA GLY A 357 0.47 -7.90 -3.18
C GLY A 357 1.90 -7.37 -3.37
N SER A 358 2.86 -8.27 -3.59
CA SER A 358 4.30 -7.99 -3.70
C SER A 358 4.95 -7.47 -2.40
N PHE A 359 4.31 -7.67 -1.24
CA PHE A 359 4.86 -7.31 0.07
C PHE A 359 5.12 -8.54 0.94
N PRO A 360 6.32 -8.68 1.55
CA PRO A 360 6.62 -9.80 2.42
C PRO A 360 5.74 -9.83 3.68
N ILE A 361 5.01 -10.92 3.87
CA ILE A 361 4.10 -11.08 5.02
C ILE A 361 4.87 -11.06 6.34
N SER A 362 6.07 -11.64 6.36
CA SER A 362 6.95 -11.62 7.54
C SER A 362 7.37 -10.19 7.94
N GLN A 363 7.63 -9.30 6.97
CA GLN A 363 7.95 -7.91 7.27
C GLN A 363 6.75 -7.16 7.87
N ALA A 364 5.53 -7.41 7.38
CA ALA A 364 4.32 -6.84 7.98
C ALA A 364 4.16 -7.30 9.44
N LEU A 365 4.37 -8.59 9.68
CA LEU A 365 4.29 -9.18 11.02
C LEU A 365 5.32 -8.57 11.98
N GLU A 366 6.58 -8.44 11.56
CA GLU A 366 7.63 -7.85 12.41
C GLU A 366 7.36 -6.39 12.74
N ILE A 367 6.88 -5.59 11.77
CA ILE A 367 6.44 -4.21 12.03
C ILE A 367 5.33 -4.18 13.08
N VAL A 368 4.31 -5.04 12.96
CA VAL A 368 3.22 -5.10 13.94
C VAL A 368 3.71 -5.54 15.31
N ARG A 369 4.60 -6.54 15.40
CA ARG A 369 5.21 -7.01 16.66
C ARG A 369 5.98 -5.89 17.35
N LEU A 370 6.75 -5.13 16.59
CA LEU A 370 7.51 -3.99 17.07
C LEU A 370 6.59 -2.90 17.63
N VAL A 371 5.55 -2.51 16.89
CA VAL A 371 4.56 -1.52 17.36
C VAL A 371 3.84 -2.01 18.63
N ASN A 372 3.46 -3.28 18.70
CA ASN A 372 2.84 -3.85 19.89
C ASN A 372 3.78 -3.86 21.09
N ARG A 373 5.09 -4.09 20.89
CA ARG A 373 6.09 -4.03 21.96
C ARG A 373 6.21 -2.61 22.54
N GLU A 374 6.28 -1.60 21.68
CA GLU A 374 6.29 -0.20 22.13
C GLU A 374 4.99 0.14 22.88
N ARG A 375 3.85 -0.35 22.38
CA ARG A 375 2.54 -0.14 23.00
C ARG A 375 2.41 -0.79 24.38
N CYS A 376 2.94 -2.00 24.56
CA CYS A 376 3.04 -2.66 25.86
C CYS A 376 3.88 -1.86 26.85
N SER A 377 4.89 -1.14 26.36
CA SER A 377 5.76 -0.25 27.14
C SER A 377 5.17 1.16 27.33
N GLY A 378 3.91 1.38 26.98
CA GLY A 378 3.24 2.67 27.17
C GLY A 378 3.56 3.72 26.09
N LYS A 379 4.03 3.31 24.91
CA LYS A 379 4.32 4.21 23.78
C LYS A 379 3.43 3.91 22.57
N ASP A 380 2.84 4.93 21.98
CA ASP A 380 2.06 4.83 20.74
C ASP A 380 2.91 5.22 19.55
N VAL A 381 3.03 4.33 18.56
CA VAL A 381 3.80 4.56 17.32
C VAL A 381 2.88 5.11 16.22
N TYR A 382 3.26 6.23 15.62
CA TYR A 382 2.47 6.89 14.56
C TYR A 382 3.15 6.90 13.19
N ALA A 383 4.47 6.79 13.14
CA ALA A 383 5.19 6.66 11.87
C ALA A 383 6.43 5.77 12.03
N ILE A 384 6.80 5.15 10.92
CA ILE A 384 7.98 4.30 10.79
C ILE A 384 8.67 4.68 9.48
N GLY A 385 9.99 4.77 9.50
CA GLY A 385 10.80 4.94 8.29
C GLY A 385 12.12 4.20 8.40
N VAL A 386 12.86 4.15 7.30
CA VAL A 386 14.24 3.66 7.29
C VAL A 386 15.22 4.82 7.48
N THR A 387 16.46 4.50 7.86
CA THR A 387 17.51 5.50 8.12
C THR A 387 18.16 6.05 6.86
N GLU A 388 18.20 5.27 5.79
CA GLU A 388 18.85 5.65 4.52
C GLU A 388 17.89 5.52 3.32
N GLU A 389 17.99 6.46 2.37
CA GLU A 389 17.26 6.41 1.11
C GLU A 389 18.15 5.81 0.02
N ASP A 390 17.92 4.54 -0.31
CA ASP A 390 18.63 3.84 -1.40
C ASP A 390 17.85 3.85 -2.73
N GLY A 391 16.76 4.62 -2.82
CA GLY A 391 15.92 4.70 -4.02
C GLY A 391 14.94 3.53 -4.16
N GLY A 392 14.77 2.70 -3.12
CA GLY A 392 13.93 1.52 -3.19
C GLY A 392 14.68 0.22 -3.47
N GLY A 393 15.99 0.20 -3.21
CA GLY A 393 16.86 -0.96 -3.29
C GLY A 393 17.23 -1.44 -4.69
N ASN A 394 17.79 -2.66 -4.77
CA ASN A 394 18.38 -3.23 -5.99
C ASN A 394 17.40 -4.12 -6.79
N GLY A 395 16.15 -4.23 -6.36
CA GLY A 395 15.15 -5.14 -6.92
C GLY A 395 15.17 -6.54 -6.29
N LYS A 396 14.10 -7.30 -6.52
CA LYS A 396 13.76 -8.57 -5.85
C LYS A 396 14.09 -9.80 -6.71
N TYR A 397 15.19 -9.76 -7.46
CA TYR A 397 15.57 -10.85 -8.37
C TYR A 397 16.10 -12.07 -7.63
N LEU A 398 16.83 -11.87 -6.53
CA LEU A 398 17.48 -12.96 -5.77
C LEU A 398 16.88 -13.18 -4.38
N SER A 399 15.86 -12.41 -4.03
CA SER A 399 15.25 -12.33 -2.70
C SER A 399 13.79 -11.88 -2.79
N TYR A 400 13.04 -12.03 -1.69
CA TYR A 400 11.70 -11.46 -1.55
C TYR A 400 11.70 -10.04 -0.98
N GLN A 401 12.86 -9.56 -0.54
CA GLN A 401 13.08 -8.22 0.00
C GLN A 401 13.83 -7.38 -1.03
N SER A 402 13.32 -6.19 -1.35
CA SER A 402 13.98 -5.26 -2.30
C SER A 402 15.14 -4.50 -1.66
N GLN A 403 15.10 -4.35 -0.34
CA GLN A 403 16.05 -3.60 0.48
C GLN A 403 16.40 -4.45 1.69
N THR A 404 17.66 -4.38 2.12
CA THR A 404 18.08 -4.96 3.39
C THR A 404 18.00 -3.87 4.45
N ILE A 405 17.02 -3.98 5.34
CA ILE A 405 16.78 -2.99 6.39
C ILE A 405 17.28 -3.58 7.70
N TYR A 406 18.19 -2.91 8.38
CA TYR A 406 18.69 -3.35 9.69
C TYR A 406 18.18 -2.50 10.84
N GLU A 407 17.66 -1.31 10.53
CA GLU A 407 17.25 -0.32 11.50
C GLU A 407 16.02 0.42 10.98
N LEU A 408 15.06 0.66 11.87
CA LEU A 408 13.89 1.49 11.63
C LEU A 408 13.92 2.68 12.58
N VAL A 409 13.42 3.82 12.11
CA VAL A 409 13.13 4.99 12.94
C VAL A 409 11.65 4.99 13.27
N LEU A 410 11.33 4.99 14.57
CA LEU A 410 9.98 5.07 15.10
C LEU A 410 9.69 6.48 15.60
N LEU A 411 8.58 7.06 15.16
CA LEU A 411 8.04 8.29 15.71
C LEU A 411 6.72 8.02 16.41
N GLY A 412 6.56 8.58 17.60
CA GLY A 412 5.38 8.30 18.41
C GLY A 412 5.21 9.20 19.62
N ARG A 413 4.35 8.77 20.54
CA ARG A 413 4.04 9.49 21.78
C ARG A 413 4.16 8.57 22.99
N MET A 414 4.79 9.05 24.04
CA MET A 414 4.79 8.39 25.35
C MET A 414 3.46 8.70 26.07
N ARG A 415 2.74 7.69 26.55
CA ARG A 415 1.43 7.88 27.18
C ARG A 415 1.51 8.58 28.53
N GLU A 416 2.51 8.24 29.32
CA GLU A 416 2.68 8.78 30.68
C GLU A 416 2.95 10.28 30.68
N THR A 417 3.87 10.73 29.81
CA THR A 417 4.29 12.14 29.75
C THR A 417 3.53 12.94 28.69
N GLY A 418 2.90 12.26 27.73
CA GLY A 418 2.29 12.88 26.57
C GLY A 418 3.29 13.39 25.53
N CYS A 419 4.61 13.33 25.79
CA CYS A 419 5.64 13.86 24.90
C CYS A 419 5.82 13.01 23.63
N LEU A 420 6.17 13.67 22.54
CA LEU A 420 6.60 13.02 21.31
C LEU A 420 8.00 12.41 21.49
N TYR A 421 8.26 11.28 20.83
CA TYR A 421 9.57 10.63 20.82
C TYR A 421 10.01 10.25 19.39
N SER A 422 11.31 10.05 19.24
CA SER A 422 11.96 9.49 18.06
C SER A 422 13.00 8.49 18.53
N GLU A 423 12.95 7.26 18.04
CA GLU A 423 13.86 6.19 18.46
C GLU A 423 14.26 5.34 17.26
N SER A 424 15.54 5.00 17.16
CA SER A 424 16.01 4.03 16.18
C SER A 424 16.06 2.64 16.82
N VAL A 425 15.53 1.65 16.13
CA VAL A 425 15.43 0.27 16.61
C VAL A 425 15.99 -0.68 15.58
N SER A 426 16.83 -1.61 16.02
CA SER A 426 17.33 -2.68 15.17
C SER A 426 16.21 -3.66 14.84
N VAL A 427 16.17 -4.13 13.60
CA VAL A 427 15.22 -5.13 13.13
C VAL A 427 15.94 -6.32 12.52
N GLU A 428 15.51 -7.51 12.92
CA GLU A 428 15.88 -8.77 12.28
C GLU A 428 14.65 -9.31 11.58
N TRP A 429 14.68 -9.33 10.24
CA TRP A 429 13.58 -9.91 9.48
C TRP A 429 13.64 -11.43 9.58
N ALA A 430 12.55 -12.04 10.04
CA ALA A 430 12.37 -13.47 9.90
C ALA A 430 12.44 -13.83 8.40
N VAL A 431 13.46 -14.60 8.05
CA VAL A 431 13.72 -15.12 6.69
C VAL A 431 12.90 -16.38 6.44
#